data_AF-U6SMP4-F1
#
_entry.id   AF-U6SMP4-F1
#
_cell.length_a   1.000
_cell.length_b   1.000
_cell.length_c   1.000
_cell.angle_alpha   90.00
_cell.angle_beta   90.00
_cell.angle_gamma   90.00
#
_symmetry.space_group_name_H-M   'P 1'
#
loop_
_entity.id
_entity.type
_entity.pdbx_description
1 polymer ?
#
loop_
_entity_poly.entity_id
_entity_poly.type
_entity_poly.pdbx_seq_one_letter_code
_entity_poly.pdbx_strand_id
1 'polypeptide(L)'
;MKKIHGLFIIMQLLVVFVVVQGPLSNIVSAEEAVETKECDCYKDHAKHKDFHKYMKVHKDFYFELLTEKFAPESAEQWKMIRTERDLLMKKLSEAKKRGELLHGEVKSEEWKEQHHFLQKQLTKAVKERDEEKISTILPQIFTHYEELNKVFQQRVNSLSTAEPQVD
;
A
#
# COMPACT_ATOMS: atom_id res chain seq x y z
N MET A 1 27.53 65.20 -4.12
CA MET A 1 26.62 64.06 -4.36
C MET A 1 27.34 62.75 -4.73
N LYS A 2 28.46 62.74 -5.50
CA LYS A 2 29.15 61.48 -5.87
C LYS A 2 29.71 60.64 -4.70
N LYS A 3 30.21 61.28 -3.63
CA LYS A 3 30.78 60.59 -2.46
C LYS A 3 29.74 59.82 -1.62
N ILE A 4 28.49 60.30 -1.59
CA ILE A 4 27.40 59.69 -0.81
C ILE A 4 26.84 58.47 -1.56
N HIS A 5 26.79 58.52 -2.90
CA HIS A 5 26.37 57.38 -3.72
C HIS A 5 27.41 56.24 -3.68
N GLY A 6 28.70 56.56 -3.65
CA GLY A 6 29.74 55.55 -3.46
C GLY A 6 29.62 54.85 -2.10
N LEU A 7 29.33 55.60 -1.04
CA LEU A 7 29.11 55.06 0.31
C LEU A 7 27.86 54.16 0.37
N PHE A 8 26.80 54.53 -0.34
CA PHE A 8 25.57 53.73 -0.43
C PHE A 8 25.80 52.40 -1.16
N ILE A 9 26.55 52.40 -2.26
CA ILE A 9 26.87 51.17 -3.01
C ILE A 9 27.78 50.24 -2.19
N ILE A 10 28.77 50.80 -1.48
CA ILE A 10 29.63 50.02 -0.58
C ILE A 10 28.82 49.40 0.57
N MET A 11 27.86 50.15 1.12
CA MET A 11 26.97 49.66 2.17
C MET A 11 26.07 48.52 1.67
N GLN A 12 25.55 48.61 0.44
CA GLN A 12 24.76 47.54 -0.16
C GLN A 12 25.59 46.27 -0.40
N LEU A 13 26.84 46.40 -0.85
CA LEU A 13 27.74 45.26 -1.04
C LEU A 13 28.10 44.57 0.29
N LEU A 14 28.28 45.33 1.37
CA LEU A 14 28.50 44.79 2.72
C LEU A 14 27.28 44.00 3.22
N VAL A 15 26.06 44.50 3.00
CA VAL A 15 24.84 43.80 3.38
C VAL A 15 24.69 42.47 2.63
N VAL A 16 24.98 42.45 1.32
CA VAL A 16 24.95 41.21 0.53
C VAL A 16 26.01 40.22 1.00
N PHE A 17 27.22 40.69 1.34
CA PHE A 17 28.29 39.81 1.84
C PHE A 17 27.91 39.14 3.18
N VAL A 18 27.29 39.88 4.10
CA VAL A 18 26.84 39.33 5.40
C VAL A 18 25.71 38.30 5.24
N VAL A 19 24.77 38.53 4.31
CA VAL A 19 23.64 37.61 4.07
C VAL A 19 24.10 36.30 3.42
N VAL A 20 25.13 36.33 2.57
CA VAL A 20 25.63 35.13 1.87
C VAL A 20 26.49 34.23 2.78
N GLN A 21 27.08 34.74 3.86
CA GLN A 21 27.88 33.92 4.79
C GLN A 21 27.06 33.23 5.89
N GLY A 22 25.81 33.64 6.11
CA GLY A 22 24.92 33.07 7.13
C GLY A 22 24.64 31.55 7.05
N PRO A 23 24.61 30.88 5.87
CA PRO A 23 24.28 29.45 5.82
C PRO A 23 25.48 28.51 6.02
N LEU A 24 26.72 29.00 6.15
CA LEU A 24 27.92 28.14 6.22
C LEU A 24 28.37 27.77 7.64
N SER A 25 27.75 28.30 8.69
CA SER A 25 28.11 28.02 10.09
C SER A 25 27.21 27.01 10.80
N ASN A 26 26.15 26.51 10.16
CA ASN A 26 25.36 25.40 10.69
C ASN A 26 25.94 24.05 10.23
N ILE A 27 27.20 23.79 10.59
CA ILE A 27 27.71 22.42 10.66
C ILE A 27 27.13 21.83 11.95
N VAL A 28 26.00 21.14 11.83
CA VAL A 28 25.47 20.29 12.89
C VAL A 28 26.45 19.13 13.07
N SER A 29 27.32 19.26 14.07
CA SER A 29 28.10 18.14 14.60
C SER A 29 27.12 17.23 15.34
N ALA A 30 26.71 16.14 14.70
CA ALA A 30 25.92 15.10 15.34
C ALA A 30 26.85 14.24 16.22
N GLU A 31 27.16 14.73 17.43
CA GLU A 31 27.55 13.84 18.52
C GLU A 31 26.27 13.19 19.04
N GLU A 32 26.10 11.91 18.70
CA GLU A 32 25.00 11.07 19.12
C GLU A 32 25.14 10.78 20.62
N ALA A 33 24.51 11.61 21.45
CA ALA A 33 24.17 11.22 22.80
C ALA A 33 23.17 10.07 22.69
N VAL A 34 23.59 8.86 23.06
CA VAL A 34 22.72 7.69 23.15
C VAL A 34 21.74 7.90 24.31
N GLU A 35 20.68 8.66 24.05
CA GLU A 35 19.44 8.53 24.78
C GLU A 35 18.85 7.17 24.41
N THR A 36 18.79 6.27 25.39
CA THR A 36 17.99 5.05 25.31
C THR A 36 16.52 5.44 25.14
N LYS A 37 16.10 5.65 23.89
CA LYS A 37 14.68 5.72 23.52
C LYS A 37 14.07 4.38 23.86
N GLU A 38 13.15 4.37 24.82
CA GLU A 38 12.12 3.34 24.87
C GLU A 38 11.48 3.27 23.48
N CYS A 39 11.61 2.12 22.83
CA CYS A 39 11.11 1.94 21.47
C CYS A 39 9.58 1.92 21.54
N ASP A 40 8.95 3.02 21.12
CA ASP A 40 7.49 3.23 21.07
C ASP A 40 6.86 2.43 19.88
N CYS A 41 7.19 1.14 19.79
CA CYS A 41 6.80 0.23 18.71
C CYS A 41 5.28 0.12 18.56
N TYR A 42 4.51 0.42 19.61
CA TYR A 42 3.06 0.29 19.62
C TYR A 42 2.36 1.35 18.75
N LYS A 43 2.86 2.60 18.75
CA LYS A 43 2.23 3.69 17.99
C LYS A 43 2.46 3.58 16.48
N ASP A 44 3.54 2.93 16.06
CA ASP A 44 3.88 2.79 14.64
C ASP A 44 3.05 1.68 13.96
N HIS A 45 2.75 0.60 14.68
CA HIS A 45 1.88 -0.48 14.17
C HIS A 45 0.42 -0.04 13.97
N ALA A 46 -0.10 0.84 14.83
CA ALA A 46 -1.48 1.33 14.71
C ALA A 46 -1.68 2.18 13.45
N LYS A 47 -0.75 3.10 13.16
CA LYS A 47 -0.77 3.96 11.95
C LYS A 47 -0.74 3.14 10.66
N HIS A 48 0.05 2.07 10.64
CA HIS A 48 0.17 1.20 9.47
C HIS A 48 -1.14 0.44 9.18
N LYS A 49 -1.84 -0.05 10.21
CA LYS A 49 -3.12 -0.75 10.04
C LYS A 49 -4.22 0.14 9.46
N ASP A 50 -4.33 1.37 9.96
CA ASP A 50 -5.32 2.32 9.47
C ASP A 50 -5.04 2.71 8.01
N PHE A 51 -3.77 2.92 7.65
CA PHE A 51 -3.37 3.15 6.26
C PHE A 51 -3.85 2.03 5.32
N HIS A 52 -3.65 0.76 5.67
CA HIS A 52 -4.11 -0.38 4.85
C HIS A 52 -5.63 -0.40 4.69
N LYS A 53 -6.38 -0.07 5.76
CA LYS A 53 -7.84 -0.01 5.73
C LYS A 53 -8.32 1.08 4.76
N TYR A 54 -7.77 2.30 4.85
CA TYR A 54 -8.13 3.38 3.94
C TYR A 54 -7.74 3.06 2.50
N MET A 55 -6.53 2.55 2.31
CA MET A 55 -6.02 2.20 0.98
C MET A 55 -6.84 1.11 0.30
N LYS A 56 -7.46 0.19 1.06
CA LYS A 56 -8.37 -0.82 0.51
C LYS A 56 -9.52 -0.17 -0.26
N VAL A 57 -10.21 0.81 0.34
CA VAL A 57 -11.36 1.48 -0.28
C VAL A 57 -10.96 2.17 -1.58
N HIS A 58 -9.82 2.86 -1.59
CA HIS A 58 -9.31 3.52 -2.79
C HIS A 58 -8.95 2.53 -3.89
N LYS A 59 -8.31 1.41 -3.55
CA LYS A 59 -7.99 0.36 -4.51
C LYS A 59 -9.25 -0.29 -5.07
N ASP A 60 -10.23 -0.57 -4.22
CA ASP A 60 -11.50 -1.16 -4.64
C ASP A 60 -12.22 -0.27 -5.66
N PHE A 61 -12.32 1.03 -5.37
CA PHE A 61 -12.93 2.00 -6.29
C PHE A 61 -12.12 2.14 -7.59
N TYR A 62 -10.79 2.16 -7.50
CA TYR A 62 -9.92 2.21 -8.67
C TYR A 62 -10.12 1.01 -9.62
N PHE A 63 -10.20 -0.20 -9.07
CA PHE A 63 -10.47 -1.40 -9.87
C PHE A 63 -11.89 -1.38 -10.45
N GLU A 64 -12.88 -0.85 -9.72
CA GLU A 64 -14.25 -0.68 -10.23
C GLU A 64 -14.26 0.22 -11.48
N LEU A 65 -13.66 1.41 -11.40
CA LEU A 65 -13.55 2.33 -12.54
C LEU A 65 -12.81 1.73 -13.74
N LEU A 66 -11.70 1.03 -13.49
CA LEU A 66 -10.96 0.37 -14.56
C LEU A 66 -11.81 -0.73 -15.22
N THR A 67 -12.55 -1.50 -14.43
CA THR A 67 -13.38 -2.59 -14.96
C THR A 67 -14.54 -2.04 -15.77
N GLU A 68 -15.25 -1.04 -15.26
CA GLU A 68 -16.35 -0.40 -16.00
C GLU A 68 -15.89 0.21 -17.32
N LYS A 69 -14.67 0.77 -17.36
CA LYS A 69 -14.13 1.37 -18.57
C LYS A 69 -13.62 0.33 -19.58
N PHE A 70 -12.87 -0.67 -19.12
CA PHE A 70 -12.04 -1.51 -19.99
C PHE A 70 -12.48 -2.98 -20.08
N ALA A 71 -13.34 -3.45 -19.19
CA ALA A 71 -13.91 -4.80 -19.19
C ALA A 71 -15.35 -4.79 -18.63
N PRO A 72 -16.27 -3.98 -19.21
CA PRO A 72 -17.62 -3.76 -18.66
C PRO A 72 -18.44 -5.06 -18.57
N GLU A 73 -18.23 -6.00 -19.49
CA GLU A 73 -18.86 -7.32 -19.49
C GLU A 73 -18.46 -8.17 -18.27
N SER A 74 -17.30 -7.88 -17.68
CA SER A 74 -16.75 -8.58 -16.51
C SER A 74 -17.01 -7.82 -15.19
N ALA A 75 -17.69 -6.66 -15.22
CA ALA A 75 -17.88 -5.81 -14.04
C ALA A 75 -18.65 -6.50 -12.91
N GLU A 76 -19.76 -7.18 -13.24
CA GLU A 76 -20.53 -7.91 -12.23
C GLU A 76 -19.76 -9.13 -11.71
N GLN A 77 -19.02 -9.84 -12.58
CA GLN A 77 -18.15 -10.94 -12.16
C GLN A 77 -17.10 -10.45 -11.16
N TRP A 78 -16.44 -9.33 -11.43
CA TRP A 78 -15.44 -8.76 -10.54
C TRP A 78 -16.05 -8.39 -9.18
N LYS A 79 -17.23 -7.78 -9.18
CA LYS A 79 -17.97 -7.45 -7.95
C LYS A 79 -18.30 -8.70 -7.13
N MET A 80 -18.73 -9.79 -7.78
CA MET A 80 -18.98 -11.07 -7.11
C MET A 80 -17.70 -11.64 -6.48
N ILE A 81 -16.60 -11.69 -7.23
CA ILE A 81 -15.29 -12.16 -6.73
C ILE A 81 -14.86 -11.36 -5.49
N ARG A 82 -14.99 -10.02 -5.52
CA ARG A 82 -14.66 -9.17 -4.36
C ARG A 82 -15.55 -9.46 -3.15
N THR A 83 -16.86 -9.57 -3.37
CA THR A 83 -17.85 -9.79 -2.31
C THR A 83 -17.62 -11.14 -1.62
N GLU A 84 -17.40 -12.19 -2.41
CA GLU A 84 -17.06 -13.52 -1.92
C GLU A 84 -15.78 -13.49 -1.09
N ARG A 85 -14.72 -12.86 -1.60
CA ARG A 85 -13.43 -12.73 -0.90
C ARG A 85 -13.60 -12.07 0.47
N ASP A 86 -14.37 -10.99 0.55
CA ASP A 86 -14.61 -10.26 1.79
C ASP A 86 -15.38 -11.11 2.81
N LEU A 87 -16.37 -11.88 2.35
CA LEU A 87 -17.09 -12.84 3.19
C LEU A 87 -16.15 -13.94 3.72
N LEU A 88 -15.34 -14.52 2.85
CA LEU A 88 -14.37 -15.57 3.21
C LEU A 88 -13.33 -15.06 4.21
N MET A 89 -12.75 -13.89 3.95
CA MET A 89 -11.80 -13.24 4.85
C MET A 89 -12.42 -12.92 6.22
N LYS A 90 -13.70 -12.53 6.26
CA LYS A 90 -14.43 -12.32 7.52
C LYS A 90 -14.56 -13.63 8.30
N LYS A 91 -15.00 -14.72 7.65
CA LYS A 91 -15.09 -16.06 8.28
C LYS A 91 -13.74 -16.53 8.82
N LEU A 92 -12.67 -16.41 8.02
CA LEU A 92 -11.31 -16.76 8.46
C LEU A 92 -10.83 -15.87 9.61
N SER A 93 -11.13 -14.56 9.59
CA SER A 93 -10.78 -13.67 10.69
C SER A 93 -11.52 -14.01 11.98
N GLU A 94 -12.77 -14.47 11.90
CA GLU A 94 -13.55 -14.90 13.06
C GLU A 94 -13.00 -16.21 13.61
N ALA A 95 -12.71 -17.19 12.76
CA ALA A 95 -12.05 -18.43 13.15
C ALA A 95 -10.67 -18.19 13.79
N LYS A 96 -9.91 -17.21 13.28
CA LYS A 96 -8.64 -16.78 13.90
C LYS A 96 -8.83 -16.31 15.34
N LYS A 97 -9.89 -15.53 15.59
CA LYS A 97 -10.20 -15.02 16.94
C LYS A 97 -10.61 -16.14 17.89
N ARG A 98 -11.20 -17.22 17.38
CA ARG A 98 -11.57 -18.41 18.15
C ARG A 98 -10.42 -19.41 18.34
N GLY A 99 -9.28 -19.20 17.67
CA GLY A 99 -8.14 -20.13 17.73
C GLY A 99 -8.31 -21.39 16.88
N GLU A 100 -9.31 -21.44 15.99
CA GLU A 100 -9.65 -22.61 15.18
C GLU A 100 -8.80 -22.73 13.90
N LEU A 101 -8.02 -21.71 13.57
CA LEU A 101 -7.24 -21.72 12.34
C LEU A 101 -6.02 -22.65 12.45
N LEU A 102 -5.94 -23.59 11.51
CA LEU A 102 -4.70 -24.29 11.18
C LEU A 102 -3.58 -23.27 10.99
N HIS A 103 -2.36 -23.61 11.39
CA HIS A 103 -1.18 -22.76 11.18
C HIS A 103 -0.81 -22.67 9.68
N GLY A 104 -0.01 -21.65 9.33
CA GLY A 104 0.49 -21.44 7.96
C GLY A 104 -0.20 -20.30 7.21
N GLU A 105 0.53 -19.73 6.26
CA GLU A 105 0.01 -18.68 5.39
C GLU A 105 -0.99 -19.23 4.37
N VAL A 106 -2.05 -18.46 4.10
CA VAL A 106 -3.09 -18.87 3.15
C VAL A 106 -2.69 -18.55 1.70
N LYS A 107 -1.74 -17.65 1.50
CA LYS A 107 -1.22 -17.26 0.20
C LYS A 107 0.13 -17.94 -0.01
N SER A 108 0.25 -18.78 -1.04
CA SER A 108 1.55 -19.33 -1.44
C SER A 108 2.49 -18.24 -1.94
N GLU A 109 3.80 -18.49 -1.90
CA GLU A 109 4.79 -17.59 -2.51
C GLU A 109 4.54 -17.41 -4.01
N GLU A 110 4.22 -18.50 -4.72
CA GLU A 110 3.84 -18.46 -6.14
C GLU A 110 2.65 -17.52 -6.40
N TRP A 111 1.62 -17.56 -5.54
CA TRP A 111 0.51 -16.63 -5.66
C TRP A 111 0.96 -15.18 -5.45
N LYS A 112 1.83 -14.90 -4.48
CA LYS A 112 2.35 -13.56 -4.21
C LYS A 112 3.19 -13.02 -5.37
N GLU A 113 4.04 -13.85 -5.97
CA GLU A 113 4.85 -13.51 -7.12
C GLU A 113 3.98 -13.18 -8.33
N GLN A 114 3.01 -14.04 -8.62
CA GLN A 114 2.08 -13.82 -9.73
C GLN A 114 1.21 -12.58 -9.50
N HIS A 115 0.75 -12.36 -8.27
CA HIS A 115 0.05 -11.15 -7.88
C HIS A 115 0.90 -9.91 -8.16
N HIS A 116 2.15 -9.91 -7.71
CA HIS A 116 3.07 -8.80 -7.91
C HIS A 116 3.33 -8.54 -9.41
N PHE A 117 3.53 -9.60 -10.19
CA PHE A 117 3.72 -9.51 -11.63
C PHE A 117 2.51 -8.85 -12.32
N LEU A 118 1.30 -9.33 -12.07
CA LEU A 118 0.07 -8.77 -12.66
C LEU A 118 -0.14 -7.31 -12.27
N GLN A 119 0.08 -6.95 -10.99
CA GLN A 119 -0.03 -5.56 -10.53
C GLN A 119 1.00 -4.64 -11.22
N LYS A 120 2.23 -5.11 -11.41
CA LYS A 120 3.27 -4.36 -12.12
C LYS A 120 2.91 -4.13 -13.59
N GLN A 121 2.38 -5.15 -14.25
CA GLN A 121 1.94 -5.08 -15.65
C GLN A 121 0.75 -4.11 -15.81
N LEU A 122 -0.25 -4.19 -14.93
CA LEU A 122 -1.38 -3.26 -14.94
C LEU A 122 -0.93 -1.82 -14.68
N THR A 123 -0.05 -1.62 -13.69
CA THR A 123 0.52 -0.29 -13.38
C THR A 123 1.23 0.30 -14.59
N LYS A 124 2.03 -0.51 -15.29
CA LYS A 124 2.71 -0.10 -16.52
C LYS A 124 1.71 0.30 -17.61
N ALA A 125 0.71 -0.55 -17.86
CA ALA A 125 -0.31 -0.30 -18.89
C ALA A 125 -1.11 0.99 -18.62
N VAL A 126 -1.51 1.22 -17.36
CA VAL A 126 -2.20 2.46 -16.96
C VAL A 126 -1.31 3.69 -17.11
N LYS A 127 -0.03 3.59 -16.72
CA LYS A 127 0.93 4.69 -16.89
C LYS A 127 1.13 5.05 -18.37
N GLU A 128 1.20 4.04 -19.23
CA GLU A 128 1.37 4.19 -20.67
C GLU A 128 0.06 4.52 -21.41
N ARG A 129 -1.08 4.50 -20.69
CA ARG A 129 -2.44 4.65 -21.25
C ARG A 129 -2.73 3.62 -22.36
N ASP A 130 -2.16 2.43 -22.22
CA ASP A 130 -2.32 1.31 -23.14
C ASP A 130 -3.64 0.59 -22.84
N GLU A 131 -4.71 1.05 -23.49
CA GLU A 131 -6.08 0.57 -23.23
C GLU A 131 -6.25 -0.92 -23.54
N GLU A 132 -5.67 -1.40 -24.65
CA GLU A 132 -5.72 -2.80 -25.06
C GLU A 132 -5.07 -3.71 -24.01
N LYS A 133 -3.92 -3.28 -23.48
CA LYS A 133 -3.22 -4.03 -22.45
C LYS A 133 -3.94 -3.99 -21.11
N ILE A 134 -4.59 -2.88 -20.76
CA ILE A 134 -5.45 -2.82 -19.56
C ILE A 134 -6.61 -3.83 -19.69
N SER A 135 -7.33 -3.80 -20.82
CA SER A 135 -8.41 -4.75 -21.11
C SER A 135 -7.95 -6.21 -21.09
N THR A 136 -6.71 -6.48 -21.49
CA THR A 136 -6.14 -7.84 -21.47
C THR A 136 -5.74 -8.30 -20.07
N ILE A 137 -5.21 -7.41 -19.22
CA ILE A 137 -4.68 -7.77 -17.89
C ILE A 137 -5.81 -7.90 -16.85
N LEU A 138 -6.88 -7.11 -16.95
CA LEU A 138 -7.96 -7.13 -15.96
C LEU A 138 -8.59 -8.53 -15.78
N PRO A 139 -8.97 -9.27 -16.85
CA PRO A 139 -9.46 -10.64 -16.71
C PRO A 139 -8.45 -11.57 -16.01
N GLN A 140 -7.16 -11.43 -16.29
CA GLN A 140 -6.11 -12.25 -15.63
C GLN A 140 -6.07 -11.97 -14.12
N ILE A 141 -6.23 -10.71 -13.72
CA ILE A 141 -6.34 -10.34 -12.31
C ILE A 141 -7.60 -10.94 -11.68
N PHE A 142 -8.73 -10.94 -12.39
CA PHE A 142 -9.97 -11.52 -11.87
C PHE A 142 -9.83 -13.03 -11.63
N THR A 143 -9.34 -13.78 -12.62
CA THR A 143 -9.05 -15.21 -12.49
C THR A 143 -8.11 -15.49 -11.32
N HIS A 144 -7.03 -14.71 -11.20
CA HIS A 144 -6.06 -14.87 -10.13
C HIS A 144 -6.65 -14.64 -8.72
N TYR A 145 -7.64 -13.77 -8.58
CA TYR A 145 -8.38 -13.58 -7.33
C TYR A 145 -9.46 -14.65 -7.12
N GLU A 146 -10.09 -15.14 -8.17
CA GLU A 146 -11.03 -16.25 -8.10
C GLU A 146 -10.34 -17.53 -7.60
N GLU A 147 -9.12 -17.80 -8.06
CA GLU A 147 -8.29 -18.89 -7.54
C GLU A 147 -7.97 -18.72 -6.05
N LEU A 148 -7.67 -17.48 -5.61
CA LEU A 148 -7.48 -17.20 -4.19
C LEU A 148 -8.76 -17.47 -3.38
N ASN A 149 -9.93 -17.10 -3.91
CA ASN A 149 -11.20 -17.38 -3.25
C ASN A 149 -11.42 -18.89 -3.08
N LYS A 150 -11.05 -19.71 -4.07
CA LYS A 150 -11.12 -21.17 -3.95
C LYS A 150 -10.24 -21.69 -2.80
N VAL A 151 -9.02 -21.18 -2.67
CA VAL A 151 -8.12 -21.51 -1.54
C VAL A 151 -8.71 -21.08 -0.20
N PHE A 152 -9.28 -19.88 -0.13
CA PHE A 152 -9.96 -19.40 1.07
C PHE A 152 -11.18 -20.23 1.43
N GLN A 153 -11.99 -20.61 0.43
CA GLN A 153 -13.16 -21.45 0.63
C GLN A 153 -12.77 -22.84 1.13
N GLN A 154 -11.71 -23.45 0.58
CA GLN A 154 -11.16 -24.71 1.08
C GLN A 154 -10.73 -24.60 2.56
N ARG A 155 -10.05 -23.50 2.92
CA ARG A 155 -9.64 -23.23 4.31
C ARG A 155 -10.85 -23.06 5.23
N VAL A 156 -11.90 -22.36 4.78
CA VAL A 156 -13.14 -22.21 5.55
C VAL A 156 -13.85 -23.55 5.74
N ASN A 157 -13.89 -24.38 4.69
CA ASN A 157 -14.52 -25.70 4.75
C ASN A 157 -13.76 -26.64 5.70
N SER A 158 -12.42 -26.60 5.71
CA SER A 158 -11.62 -27.42 6.62
C SER A 158 -11.87 -27.12 8.10
N LEU A 159 -12.33 -25.91 8.43
CA LEU A 159 -12.75 -25.55 9.79
C LEU A 159 -14.06 -26.23 10.19
N SER A 160 -14.97 -26.44 9.23
CA SER A 160 -16.29 -27.04 9.49
C SER A 160 -16.21 -28.57 9.66
N THR A 161 -15.20 -29.19 9.06
CA THR A 161 -14.92 -30.63 9.20
C THR A 161 -14.05 -30.98 10.41
N ALA A 162 -13.44 -29.99 11.05
CA ALA A 162 -12.68 -30.15 12.28
C ALA A 162 -13.61 -29.91 13.49
N GLU A 163 -14.56 -30.80 13.74
CA GLU A 163 -15.29 -30.81 15.01
C GLU A 163 -14.33 -31.05 16.19
N PRO A 164 -14.58 -30.45 17.36
CA PRO A 164 -13.68 -30.56 18.50
C PRO A 164 -13.65 -31.99 19.03
N GLN A 165 -12.43 -32.55 19.16
CA GLN A 165 -12.19 -33.65 20.10
C GLN A 165 -12.49 -33.08 21.49
N VAL A 166 -13.66 -33.43 22.02
CA VAL A 166 -14.02 -33.21 23.42
C VAL A 166 -13.32 -34.32 24.20
N ASP A 167 -12.25 -33.97 24.91
CA ASP A 167 -11.72 -34.74 26.04
C ASP A 167 -12.11 -34.05 27.35
#